data_AF-A0A6G1GT13-F1
#
_entry.id   AF-A0A6G1GT13-F1
#
_cell.length_a   1.000
_cell.length_b   1.000
_cell.length_c   1.000
_cell.angle_alpha   90.00
_cell.angle_beta   90.00
_cell.angle_gamma   90.00
#
_symmetry.space_group_name_H-M   'P 1'
#
loop_
_entity.id
_entity.type
_entity.pdbx_description
1 polymer ?
#
loop_
_entity_poly.entity_id
_entity_poly.type
_entity_poly.pdbx_seq_one_letter_code
_entity_poly.pdbx_strand_id
1 'polypeptide(L)'
;MKRVCRDAASGPKVGGRIIKVRVGKGGSKETFNVYEDLIRESSTFFENALNRKWKESRDRLISIPSHSPDVFAVYLKWLVSGMLFISNSEEVLPAEDGSTTSKRRILPAEDESTTSKRRVQEDSLIAAFSFSDYIQDDDFKDCVIDGIVEHLKTWNVCHHMFPVEIWRLSQGGCPAASLALAMILDFRIFSHDQDFSAEFREAIEPYPELIYNAACALSSELEWDKGERIKYTVVSSCRYHQHQITKAPCYKERFGIE
;
A
#
# COMPACT_ATOMS: atom_id res chain seq x y z
N MET A 1 17.99 -17.07 -7.39
CA MET A 1 19.00 -17.42 -6.34
C MET A 1 19.54 -16.09 -5.83
N LYS A 2 19.14 -15.69 -4.63
CA LYS A 2 19.39 -14.34 -4.11
C LYS A 2 20.90 -14.11 -3.95
N ARG A 3 21.48 -13.17 -4.70
CA ARG A 3 22.92 -12.84 -4.58
C ARG A 3 23.14 -12.17 -3.22
N VAL A 4 24.05 -12.75 -2.43
CA VAL A 4 24.44 -12.19 -1.13
C VAL A 4 25.33 -10.95 -1.30
N CYS A 5 26.21 -10.95 -2.31
CA CYS A 5 27.09 -9.83 -2.61
C CYS A 5 26.51 -8.95 -3.71
N ARG A 6 26.52 -7.63 -3.50
CA ARG A 6 26.19 -6.60 -4.50
C ARG A 6 27.27 -5.54 -4.57
N ASP A 7 27.20 -4.72 -5.61
CA ASP A 7 28.08 -3.56 -5.75
C ASP A 7 27.91 -2.61 -4.56
N ALA A 8 29.01 -2.11 -3.99
CA ALA A 8 28.95 -1.24 -2.82
C ALA A 8 28.16 0.05 -3.07
N ALA A 9 28.18 0.58 -4.30
CA ALA A 9 27.43 1.77 -4.69
C ALA A 9 25.91 1.53 -4.82
N SER A 10 25.47 0.26 -4.88
CA SER A 10 24.05 -0.10 -4.89
C SER A 10 23.42 -0.20 -3.49
N GLY A 11 24.24 -0.14 -2.43
CA GLY A 11 23.76 -0.14 -1.06
C GLY A 11 23.15 1.22 -0.66
N PRO A 12 22.26 1.24 0.35
CA PRO A 12 21.71 2.49 0.85
C PRO A 12 22.81 3.39 1.42
N LYS A 13 22.69 4.70 1.21
CA LYS A 13 23.58 5.68 1.83
C LYS A 13 23.29 5.74 3.34
N VAL A 14 24.16 5.08 4.10
CA VAL A 14 24.08 4.97 5.58
C VAL A 14 24.96 5.99 6.32
N GLY A 15 25.55 6.94 5.62
CA GLY A 15 26.29 8.07 6.20
C GLY A 15 25.55 9.40 5.98
N GLY A 16 25.96 10.44 6.71
CA GLY A 16 25.48 11.81 6.46
C GLY A 16 24.79 12.46 7.65
N ARG A 17 24.05 13.54 7.36
CA ARG A 17 23.35 14.35 8.36
C ARG A 17 22.06 13.68 8.79
N ILE A 18 21.66 13.91 10.04
CA ILE A 18 20.38 13.46 10.58
C ILE A 18 19.42 14.65 10.61
N ILE A 19 18.20 14.43 10.12
CA ILE A 19 17.09 15.38 10.23
C ILE A 19 16.03 14.86 11.21
N LYS A 20 15.17 15.77 11.66
CA LYS A 20 13.98 15.43 12.46
C LYS A 20 12.74 15.48 11.58
N VAL A 21 11.96 14.41 11.57
CA VAL A 21 10.63 14.40 10.94
C VAL A 21 9.60 14.24 12.03
N ARG A 22 8.71 15.21 12.16
CA ARG A 22 7.69 15.27 13.19
C ARG A 22 6.32 14.96 12.58
N VAL A 23 5.71 13.87 13.00
CA VAL A 23 4.49 13.32 12.39
C VAL A 23 3.34 13.35 13.39
N GLY A 24 2.12 13.58 12.92
CA GLY A 24 0.92 13.64 13.75
C GLY A 24 0.59 15.03 14.32
N LYS A 25 -0.53 15.10 15.03
CA LYS A 25 -1.11 16.31 15.64
C LYS A 25 -1.44 16.06 17.11
N GLY A 26 -1.44 17.12 17.91
CA GLY A 26 -1.84 17.05 19.32
C GLY A 26 -0.98 16.06 20.12
N GLY A 27 -1.65 15.23 20.93
CA GLY A 27 -1.00 14.26 21.82
C GLY A 27 -0.41 13.01 21.14
N SER A 28 -0.75 12.74 19.88
CA SER A 28 -0.23 11.60 19.10
C SER A 28 0.96 12.00 18.21
N LYS A 29 1.65 13.09 18.55
CA LYS A 29 2.74 13.62 17.75
C LYS A 29 4.07 12.96 18.13
N GLU A 30 4.77 12.42 17.15
CA GLU A 30 6.07 11.78 17.34
C GLU A 30 7.16 12.47 16.51
N THR A 31 8.42 12.36 16.95
CA THR A 31 9.58 12.87 16.20
C THR A 31 10.56 11.74 15.91
N PHE A 32 10.82 11.51 14.63
CA PHE A 32 11.75 10.52 14.13
C PHE A 32 13.07 11.18 13.71
N ASN A 33 14.18 10.49 13.94
CA ASN A 33 15.50 10.90 13.46
C ASN A 33 15.86 10.05 12.24
N VAL A 34 16.11 10.70 11.10
CA VAL A 34 16.31 9.99 9.82
C VAL A 34 17.55 10.53 9.11
N TYR A 35 18.29 9.66 8.42
CA TYR A 35 19.39 10.08 7.56
C TYR A 35 18.86 10.90 6.38
N GLU A 36 19.39 12.11 6.22
CA GLU A 36 18.97 13.08 5.21
C GLU A 36 19.10 12.52 3.79
N ASP A 37 20.26 11.94 3.48
CA ASP A 37 20.55 11.47 2.13
C ASP A 37 19.64 10.28 1.75
N LEU A 38 19.33 9.40 2.71
CA LEU A 38 18.45 8.24 2.49
C LEU A 38 17.03 8.65 2.11
N ILE A 39 16.43 9.57 2.87
CA ILE A 39 15.03 9.96 2.66
C ILE A 39 14.85 10.89 1.47
N ARG A 40 15.85 11.73 1.17
CA ARG A 40 15.85 12.61 -0.02
C ARG A 40 15.99 11.84 -1.32
N GLU A 41 16.83 10.80 -1.33
CA GLU A 41 17.01 9.97 -2.51
C GLU A 41 15.73 9.21 -2.87
N SER A 42 14.93 8.83 -1.88
CA SER A 42 13.69 8.07 -2.10
C SER A 42 12.50 8.96 -2.48
N SER A 43 12.39 10.15 -1.89
CA SER A 43 11.16 10.95 -1.95
C SER A 43 11.40 12.35 -2.51
N THR A 44 10.64 12.68 -3.55
CA THR A 44 10.66 14.02 -4.17
C THR A 44 10.18 15.09 -3.19
N PHE A 45 9.22 14.77 -2.31
CA PHE A 45 8.78 15.66 -1.25
C PHE A 45 9.94 16.05 -0.31
N PHE A 46 10.69 15.05 0.19
CA PHE A 46 11.80 15.29 1.10
C PHE A 46 12.97 15.99 0.41
N GLU A 47 13.28 15.64 -0.84
CA GLU A 47 14.28 16.35 -1.65
C GLU A 47 13.93 17.84 -1.77
N ASN A 48 12.68 18.15 -2.14
CA ASN A 48 12.23 19.52 -2.30
C ASN A 48 12.18 20.30 -0.98
N ALA A 49 11.70 19.68 0.10
CA ALA A 49 11.59 20.29 1.42
C ALA A 49 12.97 20.65 2.03
N LEU A 50 14.00 19.85 1.74
CA LEU A 50 15.34 19.99 2.31
C LEU A 50 16.31 20.74 1.39
N ASN A 51 15.88 21.05 0.17
CA ASN A 51 16.65 21.88 -0.75
C ASN A 51 16.65 23.35 -0.30
N ARG A 52 17.76 24.05 -0.57
CA ARG A 52 18.36 25.18 0.18
C ARG A 52 17.57 26.51 0.27
N LYS A 53 16.25 26.51 0.05
CA LYS A 53 15.40 27.71 0.03
C LYS A 53 14.33 27.78 1.13
N TRP A 54 14.08 26.69 1.86
CA TRP A 54 12.97 26.60 2.81
C TRP A 54 13.41 26.62 4.28
N LYS A 55 12.48 26.94 5.19
CA LYS A 55 12.73 27.01 6.65
C LYS A 55 13.13 25.63 7.19
N GLU A 56 12.52 24.59 6.65
CA GLU A 56 12.77 23.18 6.90
C GLU A 56 14.22 22.80 6.57
N SER A 57 14.80 23.39 5.51
CA SER A 57 16.23 23.24 5.21
C SER A 57 17.13 23.96 6.22
N ARG A 58 16.66 24.97 6.96
CA ARG A 58 17.47 25.66 7.98
C ARG A 58 17.35 24.97 9.33
N ASP A 59 16.11 24.65 9.70
CA ASP A 59 15.77 24.07 11.00
C ASP A 59 15.96 22.55 11.03
N ARG A 60 16.16 21.93 9.86
CA ARG A 60 16.30 20.46 9.66
C ARG A 60 15.19 19.68 10.36
N LEU A 61 14.00 20.27 10.33
CA LEU A 61 12.78 19.77 10.94
C LEU A 61 11.66 19.86 9.92
N ILE A 62 11.11 18.71 9.55
CA ILE A 62 9.93 18.62 8.69
C ILE A 62 8.74 18.22 9.55
N SER A 63 7.59 18.86 9.33
CA SER A 63 6.35 18.54 10.05
C SER A 63 5.31 17.97 9.09
N ILE A 64 4.80 16.78 9.40
CA ILE A 64 3.74 16.08 8.66
C ILE A 64 2.55 15.86 9.60
N PRO A 65 1.67 16.86 9.76
CA PRO A 65 0.60 16.80 10.74
C PRO A 65 -0.64 16.02 10.23
N SER A 66 -0.73 15.72 8.94
CA SER A 66 -1.90 15.06 8.32
C SER A 66 -1.91 13.53 8.44
N HIS A 67 -0.78 12.91 8.81
CA HIS A 67 -0.63 11.46 8.86
C HIS A 67 -0.23 10.99 10.26
N SER A 68 -0.47 9.71 10.55
CA SER A 68 -0.10 9.10 11.83
C SER A 68 1.40 8.79 11.91
N PRO A 69 1.99 8.74 13.11
CA PRO A 69 3.35 8.22 13.29
C PRO A 69 3.52 6.78 12.77
N ASP A 70 2.49 5.94 12.91
CA ASP A 70 2.54 4.52 12.52
C ASP A 70 2.84 4.33 11.04
N VAL A 71 2.16 5.09 10.16
CA VAL A 71 2.42 4.99 8.71
C VAL A 71 3.82 5.49 8.34
N PHE A 72 4.33 6.49 9.07
CA PHE A 72 5.70 6.94 8.88
C PHE A 72 6.71 5.88 9.36
N ALA A 73 6.42 5.18 10.44
CA ALA A 73 7.25 4.08 10.91
C ALA A 73 7.28 2.91 9.89
N VAL A 74 6.15 2.59 9.25
CA VAL A 74 6.10 1.63 8.13
C VAL A 74 7.02 2.07 6.99
N TYR A 75 6.93 3.35 6.59
CA TYR A 75 7.78 3.92 5.54
C TYR A 75 9.28 3.82 5.88
N LEU A 76 9.68 4.15 7.12
CA LEU A 76 11.08 4.03 7.55
C LEU A 76 11.58 2.59 7.52
N LYS A 77 10.76 1.62 7.97
CA LYS A 77 11.12 0.20 7.90
C LYS A 77 11.30 -0.25 6.45
N TRP A 78 10.42 0.19 5.55
CA TRP A 78 10.52 -0.08 4.13
C TRP A 78 11.79 0.53 3.52
N LEU A 79 12.09 1.81 3.78
CA LEU A 79 13.27 2.50 3.24
C LEU A 79 14.58 1.74 3.49
N VAL A 80 14.67 1.05 4.63
CA VAL A 80 15.87 0.30 5.01
C VAL A 80 15.85 -1.13 4.46
N SER A 81 14.69 -1.77 4.38
CA SER A 81 14.59 -3.22 4.13
C SER A 81 14.05 -3.60 2.75
N GLY A 82 13.37 -2.69 2.07
CA GLY A 82 12.53 -2.95 0.90
C GLY A 82 11.24 -3.74 1.21
N MET A 83 10.92 -3.98 2.48
CA MET A 83 9.77 -4.80 2.90
C MET A 83 8.76 -3.97 3.69
N LEU A 84 7.47 -4.29 3.52
CA LEU A 84 6.39 -3.70 4.29
C LEU A 84 6.15 -4.46 5.58
N PHE A 85 6.10 -3.72 6.69
CA PHE A 85 5.81 -4.26 8.01
C PHE A 85 4.48 -3.69 8.49
N ILE A 86 3.40 -4.30 8.03
CA ILE A 86 2.04 -3.91 8.37
C ILE A 86 1.53 -4.83 9.47
N SER A 87 0.99 -4.25 10.54
CA SER A 87 0.45 -4.98 11.67
C SER A 87 -0.82 -5.74 11.26
N ASN A 88 -0.89 -7.02 11.63
CA ASN A 88 -2.06 -7.87 11.40
C ASN A 88 -2.93 -8.03 12.66
N SER A 89 -2.67 -7.26 13.72
CA SER A 89 -3.39 -7.33 15.00
C SER A 89 -3.23 -6.04 15.79
N GLU A 90 -4.22 -5.73 16.62
CA GLU A 90 -3.99 -4.98 17.86
C GLU A 90 -3.00 -5.81 18.71
N GLU A 91 -1.87 -5.23 19.10
CA GLU A 91 -0.98 -5.87 20.09
C GLU A 91 -1.73 -5.94 21.43
N VAL A 92 -2.39 -7.08 21.70
CA VAL A 92 -2.67 -7.49 23.07
C VAL A 92 -1.41 -8.22 23.56
N LEU A 93 -0.72 -7.63 24.54
CA LEU A 93 0.45 -8.22 25.20
C LEU A 93 0.11 -9.65 25.67
N PRO A 94 1.01 -10.63 25.50
CA PRO A 94 0.67 -12.03 25.70
C PRO A 94 0.47 -12.36 27.19
N ALA A 95 -0.60 -13.10 27.48
CA ALA A 95 -0.61 -14.02 28.61
C ALA A 95 0.09 -15.31 28.16
N GLU A 96 0.93 -15.86 29.05
CA GLU A 96 1.70 -17.07 28.83
C GLU A 96 0.78 -18.30 28.72
N ASP A 97 0.64 -18.87 27.52
CA ASP A 97 0.80 -20.31 27.34
C ASP A 97 1.08 -20.68 25.88
N GLY A 98 2.08 -21.54 25.72
CA GLY A 98 2.56 -21.98 24.42
C GLY A 98 1.75 -23.17 23.91
N SER A 99 1.25 -23.06 22.68
CA SER A 99 1.00 -24.23 21.84
C SER A 99 1.00 -23.84 20.37
N THR A 100 1.86 -24.48 19.58
CA THR A 100 1.93 -24.35 18.12
C THR A 100 1.47 -25.64 17.47
N THR A 101 0.64 -25.56 16.43
CA THR A 101 0.56 -26.61 15.41
C THR A 101 0.20 -26.03 14.04
N SER A 102 1.03 -26.36 13.05
CA SER A 102 0.89 -26.00 11.64
C SER A 102 -0.17 -26.85 10.94
N LYS A 103 -1.09 -26.25 10.16
CA LYS A 103 -2.01 -26.96 9.24
C LYS A 103 -2.23 -26.20 7.93
N ARG A 104 -2.28 -26.97 6.83
CA ARG A 104 -2.56 -26.54 5.45
C ARG A 104 -3.94 -25.87 5.31
N ARG A 105 -3.93 -24.89 4.40
CA ARG A 105 -4.98 -24.05 3.82
C ARG A 105 -6.35 -24.73 3.62
N ILE A 106 -7.26 -24.46 4.54
CA ILE A 106 -8.72 -24.48 4.38
C ILE A 106 -9.15 -23.05 4.73
N LEU A 107 -9.88 -22.35 3.86
CA LEU A 107 -10.46 -21.03 4.20
C LEU A 107 -11.37 -21.25 5.42
N PRO A 108 -11.09 -20.65 6.59
CA PRO A 108 -11.93 -20.86 7.77
C PRO A 108 -13.28 -20.22 7.53
N ALA A 109 -14.35 -20.80 8.07
CA ALA A 109 -15.58 -20.05 8.30
C ALA A 109 -15.20 -18.75 9.03
N GLU A 110 -15.56 -17.60 8.45
CA GLU A 110 -15.12 -16.29 8.95
C GLU A 110 -15.62 -16.09 10.39
N ASP A 111 -14.72 -16.14 11.37
CA ASP A 111 -15.02 -15.61 12.69
C ASP A 111 -14.77 -14.09 12.72
N GLU A 112 -15.39 -13.42 13.69
CA GLU A 112 -15.31 -11.96 13.85
C GLU A 112 -13.86 -11.47 14.02
N SER A 113 -13.01 -12.28 14.65
CA SER A 113 -11.58 -11.99 14.84
C SER A 113 -10.82 -11.92 13.52
N THR A 114 -11.07 -12.86 12.61
CA THR A 114 -10.43 -12.94 11.30
C THR A 114 -10.86 -11.76 10.41
N THR A 115 -12.14 -11.40 10.45
CA THR A 115 -12.68 -10.23 9.75
C THR A 115 -12.04 -8.93 10.25
N SER A 116 -11.91 -8.77 11.56
CA SER A 116 -11.29 -7.60 12.18
C SER A 116 -9.82 -7.45 11.81
N LYS A 117 -9.04 -8.55 11.83
CA LYS A 117 -7.62 -8.54 11.42
C LYS A 117 -7.45 -8.11 9.95
N ARG A 118 -8.31 -8.63 9.06
CA ARG A 118 -8.31 -8.26 7.64
C ARG A 118 -8.53 -6.76 7.46
N ARG A 119 -9.55 -6.19 8.13
CA ARG A 119 -9.86 -4.75 8.05
C ARG A 119 -8.73 -3.87 8.57
N VAL A 120 -8.11 -4.22 9.70
CA VAL A 120 -6.93 -3.48 10.23
C VAL A 120 -5.77 -3.47 9.23
N GLN A 121 -5.54 -4.59 8.53
CA GLN A 121 -4.53 -4.67 7.50
C GLN A 121 -4.88 -3.81 6.28
N GLU A 122 -6.14 -3.82 5.84
CA GLU A 122 -6.64 -2.95 4.76
C GLU A 122 -6.48 -1.47 5.09
N ASP A 123 -6.86 -1.05 6.30
CA ASP A 123 -6.71 0.34 6.77
C ASP A 123 -5.25 0.79 6.77
N SER A 124 -4.34 -0.09 7.19
CA SER A 124 -2.91 0.18 7.17
C SER A 124 -2.36 0.31 5.74
N LEU A 125 -2.84 -0.51 4.80
CA LEU A 125 -2.49 -0.43 3.39
C LEU A 125 -3.03 0.86 2.74
N ILE A 126 -4.27 1.25 3.03
CA ILE A 126 -4.85 2.53 2.59
C ILE A 126 -4.01 3.70 3.11
N ALA A 127 -3.68 3.68 4.42
CA ALA A 127 -2.88 4.73 5.04
C ALA A 127 -1.49 4.83 4.37
N ALA A 128 -0.81 3.70 4.16
CA ALA A 128 0.48 3.65 3.48
C ALA A 128 0.39 4.14 2.03
N PHE A 129 -0.67 3.78 1.30
CA PHE A 129 -0.88 4.23 -0.07
C PHE A 129 -1.09 5.75 -0.13
N SER A 130 -1.99 6.30 0.71
CA SER A 130 -2.20 7.75 0.84
C SER A 130 -0.90 8.47 1.22
N PHE A 131 -0.13 7.89 2.14
CA PHE A 131 1.12 8.50 2.59
C PHE A 131 2.17 8.52 1.47
N SER A 132 2.31 7.43 0.71
CA SER A 132 3.24 7.33 -0.43
C SER A 132 3.00 8.41 -1.47
N ASP A 133 1.74 8.75 -1.73
CA ASP A 133 1.37 9.82 -2.65
C ASP A 133 1.70 11.20 -2.07
N TYR A 134 1.37 11.43 -0.79
CA TYR A 134 1.69 12.67 -0.08
C TYR A 134 3.20 12.98 -0.09
N ILE A 135 4.04 11.97 0.16
CA ILE A 135 5.51 12.13 0.11
C ILE A 135 6.09 11.97 -1.29
N GLN A 136 5.27 11.72 -2.32
CA GLN A 136 5.73 11.58 -3.71
C GLN A 136 6.88 10.58 -3.84
N ASP A 137 6.70 9.39 -3.24
CA ASP A 137 7.65 8.28 -3.28
C ASP A 137 7.01 7.12 -4.05
N ASP A 138 7.31 7.06 -5.36
CA ASP A 138 6.74 6.09 -6.28
C ASP A 138 7.23 4.66 -5.99
N ASP A 139 8.47 4.50 -5.55
CA ASP A 139 9.02 3.19 -5.14
C ASP A 139 8.25 2.64 -3.92
N PHE A 140 7.96 3.49 -2.93
CA PHE A 140 7.17 3.10 -1.77
C PHE A 140 5.74 2.78 -2.17
N LYS A 141 5.13 3.59 -3.05
CA LYS A 141 3.79 3.37 -3.59
C LYS A 141 3.70 2.00 -4.30
N ASP A 142 4.68 1.67 -5.13
CA ASP A 142 4.76 0.39 -5.84
C ASP A 142 4.89 -0.79 -4.87
N CYS A 143 5.66 -0.63 -3.80
CA CYS A 143 5.73 -1.62 -2.74
C CYS A 143 4.39 -1.80 -2.01
N VAL A 144 3.67 -0.71 -1.70
CA VAL A 144 2.32 -0.77 -1.11
C VAL A 144 1.35 -1.52 -2.02
N ILE A 145 1.42 -1.30 -3.34
CA ILE A 145 0.61 -2.01 -4.32
C ILE A 145 0.90 -3.52 -4.29
N ASP A 146 2.16 -3.92 -4.13
CA ASP A 146 2.50 -5.33 -3.93
C ASP A 146 1.89 -5.89 -2.64
N GLY A 147 1.91 -5.11 -1.55
CA GLY A 147 1.25 -5.46 -0.29
C GLY A 147 -0.27 -5.63 -0.44
N ILE A 148 -0.93 -4.77 -1.22
CA ILE A 148 -2.36 -4.89 -1.55
C ILE A 148 -2.61 -6.18 -2.33
N VAL A 149 -1.80 -6.46 -3.36
CA VAL A 149 -1.93 -7.68 -4.16
C VAL A 149 -1.67 -8.94 -3.30
N GLU A 150 -0.71 -8.92 -2.38
CA GLU A 150 -0.44 -10.01 -1.44
C GLU A 150 -1.60 -10.22 -0.46
N HIS A 151 -2.20 -9.14 0.05
CA HIS A 151 -3.40 -9.20 0.88
C HIS A 151 -4.55 -9.91 0.14
N LEU A 152 -4.82 -9.51 -1.10
CA LEU A 152 -5.87 -10.12 -1.93
C LEU A 152 -5.60 -11.60 -2.22
N LYS A 153 -4.34 -11.98 -2.44
CA LYS A 153 -3.94 -13.40 -2.61
C LYS A 153 -4.11 -14.23 -1.34
N THR A 154 -3.83 -13.63 -0.19
CA THR A 154 -3.84 -14.29 1.11
C THR A 154 -5.27 -14.55 1.56
N TRP A 155 -6.09 -13.51 1.57
CA TRP A 155 -7.46 -13.58 2.08
C TRP A 155 -8.45 -14.03 1.02
N ASN A 156 -8.16 -13.79 -0.26
CA ASN A 156 -9.09 -14.05 -1.36
C ASN A 156 -10.47 -13.40 -1.11
N VAL A 157 -10.51 -12.26 -0.43
CA VAL A 157 -11.66 -11.39 -0.20
C VAL A 157 -11.12 -10.08 0.37
N CYS A 158 -11.84 -8.99 0.21
CA CYS A 158 -11.57 -7.72 0.88
C CYS A 158 -12.88 -7.02 1.25
N HIS A 159 -12.81 -6.01 2.12
CA HIS A 159 -13.95 -5.13 2.40
C HIS A 159 -14.35 -4.35 1.13
N HIS A 160 -15.66 -4.23 0.87
CA HIS A 160 -16.18 -3.61 -0.35
C HIS A 160 -15.73 -2.15 -0.55
N MET A 161 -15.46 -1.42 0.54
CA MET A 161 -14.95 -0.04 0.47
C MET A 161 -13.45 0.05 0.14
N PHE A 162 -12.68 -1.02 0.36
CA PHE A 162 -11.24 -1.01 0.12
C PHE A 162 -10.87 -0.58 -1.30
N PRO A 163 -11.44 -1.15 -2.38
CA PRO A 163 -11.13 -0.67 -3.73
C PRO A 163 -11.64 0.74 -4.02
N VAL A 164 -12.74 1.18 -3.40
CA VAL A 164 -13.26 2.54 -3.58
C VAL A 164 -12.27 3.57 -3.01
N GLU A 165 -11.70 3.29 -1.84
CA GLU A 165 -10.68 4.15 -1.24
C GLU A 165 -9.39 4.19 -2.07
N ILE A 166 -8.94 3.05 -2.60
CA ILE A 166 -7.78 3.03 -3.51
C ILE A 166 -8.07 3.82 -4.79
N TRP A 167 -9.26 3.69 -5.39
CA TRP A 167 -9.67 4.49 -6.55
C TRP A 167 -9.62 5.99 -6.24
N ARG A 168 -10.28 6.38 -5.14
CA ARG A 168 -10.34 7.78 -4.67
C ARG A 168 -8.94 8.35 -4.48
N LEU A 169 -8.05 7.64 -3.79
CA LEU A 169 -6.68 8.09 -3.55
C LEU A 169 -5.85 8.13 -4.84
N SER A 170 -6.13 7.24 -5.79
CA SER A 170 -5.48 7.21 -7.11
C SER A 170 -5.94 8.34 -8.04
N GLN A 171 -7.04 9.02 -7.70
CA GLN A 171 -7.69 10.05 -8.53
C GLN A 171 -8.01 9.57 -9.96
N GLY A 172 -8.15 8.25 -10.15
CA GLY A 172 -8.33 7.61 -11.47
C GLY A 172 -7.14 7.73 -12.43
N GLY A 173 -6.04 8.38 -12.05
CA GLY A 173 -4.96 8.79 -12.98
C GLY A 173 -3.72 7.91 -12.97
N CYS A 174 -3.54 7.06 -11.95
CA CYS A 174 -2.36 6.19 -11.82
C CYS A 174 -2.70 4.72 -12.04
N PRO A 175 -1.70 3.84 -12.28
CA PRO A 175 -1.94 2.43 -12.59
C PRO A 175 -2.61 1.65 -11.44
N ALA A 176 -2.55 2.15 -10.21
CA ALA A 176 -3.29 1.62 -9.07
C ALA A 176 -4.83 1.75 -9.24
N ALA A 177 -5.33 2.72 -10.01
CA ALA A 177 -6.74 2.82 -10.34
C ALA A 177 -7.23 1.59 -11.13
N SER A 178 -6.37 1.01 -11.99
CA SER A 178 -6.69 -0.24 -12.69
C SER A 178 -6.73 -1.45 -11.75
N LEU A 179 -5.99 -1.44 -10.65
CA LEU A 179 -6.11 -2.47 -9.60
C LEU A 179 -7.44 -2.34 -8.85
N ALA A 180 -7.81 -1.11 -8.46
CA ALA A 180 -9.10 -0.84 -7.82
C ALA A 180 -10.28 -1.25 -8.71
N LEU A 181 -10.22 -0.95 -10.01
CA LEU A 181 -11.23 -1.40 -10.98
C LEU A 181 -11.31 -2.93 -11.04
N ALA A 182 -10.18 -3.62 -11.13
CA ALA A 182 -10.14 -5.08 -11.13
C ALA A 182 -10.80 -5.66 -9.87
N MET A 183 -10.50 -5.11 -8.68
CA MET A 183 -11.11 -5.50 -7.42
C MET A 183 -12.64 -5.31 -7.41
N ILE A 184 -13.14 -4.22 -7.97
CA ILE A 184 -14.59 -3.93 -8.05
C ILE A 184 -15.30 -4.91 -8.98
N LEU A 185 -14.69 -5.22 -10.13
CA LEU A 185 -15.23 -6.21 -11.06
C LEU A 185 -15.27 -7.60 -10.42
N ASP A 186 -14.22 -7.98 -9.70
CA ASP A 186 -14.20 -9.23 -8.92
C ASP A 186 -15.31 -9.30 -7.88
N PHE A 187 -15.57 -8.19 -7.17
CA PHE A 187 -16.65 -8.12 -6.20
C PHE A 187 -18.01 -8.28 -6.89
N ARG A 188 -18.26 -7.59 -8.02
CA ARG A 188 -19.50 -7.72 -8.81
C ARG A 188 -19.76 -9.16 -9.27
N ILE A 189 -18.72 -9.90 -9.64
CA ILE A 189 -18.86 -11.23 -10.24
C ILE A 189 -18.93 -12.33 -9.17
N PHE A 190 -18.21 -12.18 -8.05
CA PHE A 190 -17.99 -13.28 -7.09
C PHE A 190 -18.45 -13.02 -5.66
N SER A 191 -18.96 -11.84 -5.31
CA SER A 191 -19.66 -11.68 -4.04
C SER A 191 -21.06 -12.30 -4.17
N HIS A 192 -21.47 -13.09 -3.17
CA HIS A 192 -22.85 -13.57 -3.06
C HIS A 192 -23.84 -12.43 -2.76
N ASP A 193 -23.34 -11.21 -2.59
CA ASP A 193 -24.09 -9.98 -2.40
C ASP A 193 -24.51 -9.47 -3.78
N GLN A 194 -25.48 -10.16 -4.39
CA GLN A 194 -26.02 -9.80 -5.71
C GLN A 194 -26.63 -8.39 -5.72
N ASP A 195 -26.92 -7.84 -4.54
CA ASP A 195 -27.23 -6.45 -4.35
C ASP A 195 -26.02 -5.71 -3.82
N PHE A 196 -25.52 -4.78 -4.62
CA PHE A 196 -24.64 -3.76 -4.08
C PHE A 196 -25.39 -3.07 -2.97
N SER A 197 -24.80 -2.99 -1.79
CA SER A 197 -25.43 -2.25 -0.71
C SER A 197 -25.65 -0.81 -1.16
N ALA A 198 -26.66 -0.14 -0.59
CA ALA A 198 -26.89 1.28 -0.85
C ALA A 198 -25.61 2.08 -0.55
N GLU A 199 -24.89 1.70 0.51
CA GLU A 199 -23.63 2.35 0.89
C GLU A 199 -22.57 2.27 -0.23
N PHE A 200 -22.38 1.11 -0.88
CA PHE A 200 -21.41 1.04 -1.99
C PHE A 200 -21.84 1.90 -3.18
N ARG A 201 -23.14 1.93 -3.51
CA ARG A 201 -23.64 2.76 -4.63
C ARG A 201 -23.38 4.24 -4.37
N GLU A 202 -23.68 4.70 -3.16
CA GLU A 202 -23.41 6.07 -2.73
C GLU A 202 -21.90 6.37 -2.73
N ALA A 203 -21.06 5.40 -2.35
CA ALA A 203 -19.61 5.57 -2.33
C ALA A 203 -18.98 5.73 -3.72
N ILE A 204 -19.54 5.07 -4.75
CA ILE A 204 -19.01 5.16 -6.12
C ILE A 204 -19.66 6.27 -6.95
N GLU A 205 -20.83 6.79 -6.55
CA GLU A 205 -21.56 7.83 -7.27
C GLU A 205 -20.71 9.06 -7.63
N PRO A 206 -19.79 9.54 -6.76
CA PRO A 206 -18.90 10.65 -7.09
C PRO A 206 -17.87 10.37 -8.20
N TYR A 207 -17.73 9.11 -8.65
CA TYR A 207 -16.70 8.64 -9.59
C TYR A 207 -17.33 8.11 -10.89
N PRO A 208 -17.89 8.98 -11.76
CA PRO A 208 -18.56 8.56 -12.99
C PRO A 208 -17.63 7.79 -13.94
N GLU A 209 -16.33 8.11 -13.95
CA GLU A 209 -15.31 7.42 -14.73
C GLU A 209 -15.07 5.99 -14.24
N LEU A 210 -15.16 5.73 -12.93
CA LEU A 210 -15.07 4.38 -12.37
C LEU A 210 -16.26 3.54 -12.84
N ILE A 211 -17.47 4.11 -12.73
CA ILE A 211 -18.70 3.46 -13.17
C ILE A 211 -18.64 3.16 -14.67
N TYR A 212 -18.21 4.13 -15.48
CA TYR A 212 -18.06 3.97 -16.93
C TYR A 212 -17.05 2.87 -17.26
N ASN A 213 -15.86 2.89 -16.67
CA ASN A 213 -14.82 1.89 -16.91
C ASN A 213 -15.26 0.48 -16.49
N ALA A 214 -15.97 0.36 -15.36
CA ALA A 214 -16.53 -0.91 -14.91
C ALA A 214 -17.60 -1.43 -15.89
N ALA A 215 -18.50 -0.55 -16.37
CA ALA A 215 -19.50 -0.93 -17.37
C ALA A 215 -18.86 -1.35 -18.71
N CYS A 216 -17.85 -0.61 -19.19
CA CYS A 216 -17.08 -0.97 -20.37
C CYS A 216 -16.41 -2.34 -20.22
N ALA A 217 -15.74 -2.60 -19.11
CA ALA A 217 -15.11 -3.89 -18.85
C ALA A 217 -16.15 -5.03 -18.88
N LEU A 218 -17.25 -4.89 -18.14
CA LEU A 218 -18.33 -5.89 -18.10
C LEU A 218 -18.98 -6.14 -19.48
N SER A 219 -19.16 -5.09 -20.28
CA SER A 219 -19.74 -5.21 -21.64
C SER A 219 -18.79 -5.85 -22.64
N SER A 220 -17.48 -5.64 -22.51
CA SER A 220 -16.46 -6.29 -23.35
C SER A 220 -16.22 -7.76 -22.95
N GLU A 221 -16.58 -8.14 -21.73
CA GLU A 221 -16.28 -9.43 -21.09
C GLU A 221 -17.47 -10.40 -21.03
N LEU A 222 -18.42 -10.32 -21.97
CA LEU A 222 -19.50 -11.32 -22.13
C LEU A 222 -18.98 -12.77 -22.37
N GLU A 223 -17.67 -12.95 -22.54
CA GLU A 223 -16.95 -14.23 -22.66
C GLU A 223 -16.06 -14.59 -21.44
N TRP A 224 -16.11 -13.87 -20.31
CA TRP A 224 -15.32 -14.24 -19.12
C TRP A 224 -15.85 -15.53 -18.51
N ASP A 225 -14.99 -16.54 -18.42
CA ASP A 225 -15.32 -17.87 -17.90
C ASP A 225 -15.87 -17.73 -16.47
N LYS A 226 -17.14 -18.08 -16.26
CA LYS A 226 -17.93 -17.83 -15.03
C LYS A 226 -17.44 -18.61 -13.80
N GLY A 227 -16.24 -19.16 -13.83
CA GLY A 227 -15.70 -20.09 -12.84
C GLY A 227 -14.48 -19.63 -12.05
N GLU A 228 -13.71 -18.63 -12.51
CA GLU A 228 -12.45 -18.24 -11.86
C GLU A 228 -12.39 -16.75 -11.51
N ARG A 229 -12.22 -16.45 -10.21
CA ARG A 229 -11.86 -15.12 -9.69
C ARG A 229 -10.67 -14.55 -10.45
N ILE A 230 -10.57 -13.23 -10.61
CA ILE A 230 -9.38 -12.59 -11.19
C ILE A 230 -8.18 -13.16 -10.45
N LYS A 231 -7.36 -13.88 -11.21
CA LYS A 231 -6.14 -14.46 -10.69
C LYS A 231 -5.14 -13.33 -10.50
N TYR A 232 -5.25 -12.57 -9.40
CA TYR A 232 -4.18 -11.70 -8.90
C TYR A 232 -2.85 -12.46 -8.81
N THR A 233 -2.92 -13.80 -8.76
CA THR A 233 -1.83 -14.78 -8.76
C THR A 233 -1.15 -15.02 -10.10
N VAL A 234 -1.75 -14.66 -11.24
CA VAL A 234 -1.19 -14.99 -12.57
C VAL A 234 -0.45 -13.83 -13.22
N VAL A 235 -0.77 -12.59 -12.86
CA VAL A 235 -0.16 -11.40 -13.48
C VAL A 235 0.80 -10.72 -12.51
N SER A 236 1.95 -10.28 -13.04
CA SER A 236 2.87 -9.45 -12.27
C SER A 236 2.17 -8.20 -11.77
N SER A 237 2.29 -7.94 -10.47
CA SER A 237 1.77 -6.73 -9.84
C SER A 237 2.38 -5.44 -10.39
N CYS A 238 3.55 -5.54 -11.07
CA CYS A 238 4.18 -4.41 -11.75
C CYS A 238 3.27 -3.72 -12.77
N ARG A 239 2.24 -4.38 -13.31
CA ARG A 239 1.28 -3.72 -14.21
C ARG A 239 0.49 -2.59 -13.52
N TYR A 240 0.39 -2.63 -12.21
CA TYR A 240 -0.31 -1.66 -11.38
C TYR A 240 0.63 -0.64 -10.76
N HIS A 241 1.94 -0.78 -10.98
CA HIS A 241 2.95 0.11 -10.42
C HIS A 241 3.07 1.42 -11.21
N GLN A 242 3.37 2.50 -10.50
CA GLN A 242 3.65 3.83 -11.02
C GLN A 242 4.85 3.86 -11.96
N HIS A 243 5.85 2.98 -11.76
CA HIS A 243 7.00 2.88 -12.65
C HIS A 243 6.62 2.55 -14.11
N GLN A 244 5.42 2.01 -14.37
CA GLN A 244 4.90 1.80 -15.72
C GLN A 244 4.69 3.10 -16.50
N ILE A 245 4.39 4.20 -15.79
CA ILE A 245 4.23 5.54 -16.37
C ILE A 245 5.58 6.24 -16.42
N THR A 246 6.32 6.26 -15.31
CA THR A 246 7.59 7.02 -15.21
C THR A 246 8.73 6.38 -16.00
N LYS A 247 8.59 5.10 -16.36
CA LYS A 247 9.63 4.28 -17.02
C LYS A 247 10.91 4.13 -16.19
N ALA A 248 10.84 4.41 -14.88
CA ALA A 248 11.90 4.11 -13.95
C ALA A 248 12.05 2.58 -13.74
N PRO A 249 13.22 2.10 -13.29
CA PRO A 249 13.37 0.73 -12.79
C PRO A 249 12.39 0.48 -11.63
N CYS A 250 11.90 -0.76 -11.50
CA CYS A 250 11.03 -1.11 -10.39
C CYS A 250 11.82 -1.07 -9.07
N TYR A 251 11.18 -0.65 -7.97
CA TYR A 251 11.79 -0.68 -6.63
C TYR A 251 12.38 -2.06 -6.28
N LYS A 252 11.79 -3.14 -6.79
CA LYS A 252 12.28 -4.51 -6.64
C LYS A 252 13.72 -4.68 -7.11
N GLU A 253 14.14 -4.00 -8.18
CA GLU A 253 15.53 -4.09 -8.66
C GLU A 253 16.50 -3.46 -7.65
N ARG A 254 16.13 -2.30 -7.11
CA ARG A 254 16.91 -1.57 -6.10
C ARG A 254 17.16 -2.43 -4.87
N PHE A 255 16.13 -3.11 -4.36
CA PHE A 255 16.26 -4.02 -3.21
C PHE A 255 16.61 -5.47 -3.61
N GLY A 256 16.66 -5.77 -4.92
CA GLY A 256 16.69 -7.12 -5.54
C GLY A 256 15.81 -8.12 -4.81
N ILE A 257 14.53 -7.78 -4.82
CA ILE A 257 13.39 -8.61 -4.48
C ILE A 257 12.95 -9.26 -5.80
N GLU A 258 12.77 -10.58 -5.81
CA GLU A 258 12.27 -11.33 -6.98
C GLU A 258 10.72 -11.28 -7.00
#